data_AF-S4P7U2-F1
#
_entry.id   AF-S4P7U2-F1
#
_cell.length_a   1.000
_cell.length_b   1.000
_cell.length_c   1.000
_cell.angle_alpha   90.00
_cell.angle_beta   90.00
_cell.angle_gamma   90.00
#
_symmetry.space_group_name_H-M   'P 1'
#
loop_
_entity.id
_entity.type
_entity.pdbx_description
1 polymer ?
#
loop_
_entity_poly.entity_id
_entity_poly.type
_entity_poly.pdbx_seq_one_letter_code
_entity_poly.pdbx_strand_id
1 'polypeptide(L)'
;MFLATQNKIRDTVKDALEKINGYEELLADVVNICVHMFETKMYLTPSEKHMLVKVMGFGLFLMDSEICNINRLDQKKKIRLDRIDRIFKNLEVVP
;
A
#
# COMPACT_ATOMS: atom_id res chain seq x y z
N MET A 1 6.78 16.91 21.09
CA MET A 1 5.76 17.71 20.39
C MET A 1 5.01 16.79 19.43
N PHE A 2 3.76 16.44 19.71
CA PHE A 2 2.97 15.52 18.87
C PHE A 2 2.02 16.29 17.94
N LEU A 3 1.30 17.27 18.49
CA LEU A 3 0.35 18.10 17.74
C LEU A 3 1.02 19.16 16.85
N ALA A 4 2.28 19.48 17.11
CA ALA A 4 3.02 20.51 16.36
C ALA A 4 3.70 19.98 15.09
N THR A 5 3.70 18.66 14.88
CA THR A 5 4.41 18.03 13.76
C THR A 5 3.40 17.40 12.82
N GLN A 6 3.30 17.93 11.60
CA GLN A 6 2.43 17.37 10.57
C GLN A 6 2.88 15.95 10.20
N ASN A 7 1.91 15.09 9.86
CA ASN A 7 2.14 13.69 9.45
C ASN A 7 2.91 12.83 10.46
N LYS A 8 2.99 13.25 11.73
CA LYS A 8 3.84 12.59 12.75
C LYS A 8 3.56 11.11 12.88
N ILE A 9 2.29 10.69 12.85
CA ILE A 9 1.90 9.27 12.95
C ILE A 9 2.46 8.48 11.76
N ARG A 10 2.22 8.97 10.53
CA ARG A 10 2.67 8.33 9.29
C ARG A 10 4.18 8.14 9.26
N ASP A 11 4.92 9.21 9.55
CA ASP A 11 6.37 9.20 9.47
C ASP A 11 6.96 8.31 10.58
N THR A 12 6.37 8.34 11.78
CA THR A 12 6.79 7.44 12.89
C THR A 12 6.54 5.97 12.57
N VAL A 13 5.42 5.64 11.90
CA VAL A 13 5.14 4.26 11.46
C VAL A 13 6.15 3.82 10.41
N LYS A 14 6.44 4.67 9.41
CA LYS A 14 7.44 4.37 8.39
C LYS A 14 8.82 4.12 9.00
N ASP A 15 9.29 5.03 9.86
CA ASP A 15 10.57 4.90 10.57
C ASP A 15 10.65 3.64 11.44
N ALA A 16 9.52 3.21 12.02
CA ALA A 16 9.47 2.00 12.84
C ALA A 16 9.53 0.73 11.99
N LEU A 17 8.88 0.72 10.82
CA LEU A 17 8.86 -0.40 9.89
C LEU A 17 10.21 -0.61 9.19
N GLU A 18 10.89 0.47 8.79
CA GLU A 18 12.20 0.41 8.13
C GLU A 18 13.30 -0.23 9.00
N LYS A 19 13.12 -0.27 10.32
CA LYS A 19 14.03 -0.96 11.26
C LYS A 19 13.89 -2.47 11.24
N ILE A 20 12.77 -2.99 10.72
CA ILE A 20 12.48 -4.42 10.65
C ILE A 20 12.96 -4.95 9.31
N ASN A 21 13.87 -5.91 9.34
CA ASN A 21 14.39 -6.50 8.11
C ASN A 21 13.30 -7.35 7.41
N GLY A 22 13.05 -7.11 6.13
CA GLY A 22 12.07 -7.87 5.33
C GLY A 22 10.61 -7.44 5.53
N TYR A 23 10.34 -6.29 6.17
CA TYR A 23 8.98 -5.76 6.34
C TYR A 23 8.26 -5.55 5.00
N GLU A 24 9.02 -5.25 3.95
CA GLU A 24 8.53 -5.04 2.60
C GLU A 24 7.92 -6.30 1.97
N GLU A 25 8.37 -7.49 2.37
CA GLU A 25 7.83 -8.74 1.85
C GLU A 25 6.40 -8.97 2.37
N LEU A 26 6.20 -8.75 3.66
CA LEU A 26 4.88 -8.84 4.28
C LEU A 26 3.93 -7.79 3.70
N LEU A 27 4.39 -6.54 3.52
CA LEU A 27 3.56 -5.50 2.92
C LEU A 27 3.23 -5.80 1.46
N ALA A 28 4.16 -6.38 0.69
CA ALA A 28 3.89 -6.83 -0.68
C ALA A 28 2.79 -7.88 -0.71
N ASP A 29 2.80 -8.86 0.20
CA ASP A 29 1.76 -9.88 0.29
C ASP A 29 0.40 -9.27 0.63
N VAL A 30 0.35 -8.34 1.59
CA VAL A 30 -0.88 -7.61 1.94
C VAL A 30 -1.43 -6.86 0.73
N VAL A 31 -0.60 -6.09 0.02
CA VAL A 31 -1.01 -5.35 -1.18
C VAL A 31 -1.51 -6.30 -2.27
N ASN A 32 -0.83 -7.42 -2.50
CA ASN A 32 -1.25 -8.42 -3.49
C ASN A 32 -2.61 -9.04 -3.16
N ILE A 33 -2.86 -9.35 -1.88
CA ILE A 33 -4.16 -9.84 -1.42
C ILE A 33 -5.23 -8.79 -1.69
N CYS A 34 -4.98 -7.52 -1.36
CA CYS A 34 -5.94 -6.45 -1.62
C CYS A 34 -6.24 -6.31 -3.11
N VAL A 35 -5.23 -6.35 -3.98
CA VAL A 35 -5.40 -6.30 -5.44
C VAL A 35 -6.26 -7.47 -5.91
N HIS A 36 -5.95 -8.69 -5.45
CA HIS A 36 -6.71 -9.88 -5.79
C HIS A 36 -8.17 -9.76 -5.36
N MET A 37 -8.43 -9.38 -4.09
CA MET A 37 -9.78 -9.16 -3.56
C MET A 37 -10.56 -8.12 -4.34
N PHE A 38 -9.90 -7.05 -4.79
CA PHE A 38 -10.56 -6.00 -5.55
C PHE A 38 -11.00 -6.50 -6.94
N GLU A 39 -10.16 -7.24 -7.63
CA GLU A 39 -10.44 -7.71 -8.99
C GLU A 39 -11.45 -8.86 -9.03
N THR A 40 -11.37 -9.78 -8.07
CA THR A 40 -12.34 -10.89 -7.95
C THR A 40 -13.63 -10.46 -7.25
N LYS A 41 -13.75 -9.18 -6.88
CA LYS A 41 -14.91 -8.59 -6.19
C LYS A 41 -15.22 -9.29 -4.86
N MET A 42 -14.18 -9.67 -4.11
CA MET A 42 -14.29 -10.19 -2.74
C MET A 42 -14.51 -9.05 -1.73
N TYR A 43 -15.58 -8.30 -1.91
CA TYR A 43 -16.09 -7.27 -1.02
C TYR A 43 -17.60 -7.18 -1.18
N LEU A 44 -18.32 -6.83 -0.12
CA LEU A 44 -19.78 -6.71 -0.16
C LEU A 44 -20.22 -5.25 -0.07
N THR A 45 -19.60 -4.50 0.83
CA THR A 45 -19.96 -3.10 1.10
C THR A 45 -19.06 -2.12 0.35
N PRO A 46 -19.55 -0.91 0.03
CA PRO A 46 -18.72 0.15 -0.55
C PRO A 46 -17.52 0.52 0.34
N SER A 47 -17.70 0.48 1.66
CA SER A 47 -16.64 0.74 2.64
C SER A 47 -15.49 -0.26 2.53
N GLU A 48 -15.78 -1.54 2.35
CA GLU A 48 -14.75 -2.58 2.15
C GLU A 48 -14.01 -2.36 0.83
N LYS A 49 -14.74 -2.07 -0.25
CA LYS A 49 -14.13 -1.75 -1.55
C LYS A 49 -13.15 -0.58 -1.43
N HIS A 50 -13.55 0.50 -0.77
CA HIS A 50 -12.71 1.68 -0.56
C HIS A 50 -11.51 1.37 0.35
N MET A 51 -11.70 0.51 1.36
CA MET A 51 -10.60 0.09 2.24
C MET A 51 -9.50 -0.61 1.46
N LEU A 52 -9.83 -1.52 0.54
CA LEU A 52 -8.84 -2.22 -0.29
C LEU A 52 -7.97 -1.22 -1.08
N VAL A 53 -8.59 -0.21 -1.68
CA VAL A 53 -7.87 0.83 -2.46
C VAL A 53 -6.99 1.70 -1.56
N LYS A 54 -7.48 2.08 -0.37
CA LYS A 54 -6.69 2.83 0.63
C LYS A 54 -5.47 2.04 1.11
N VAL A 55 -5.64 0.74 1.37
CA VAL A 55 -4.53 -0.14 1.79
C VAL A 55 -3.51 -0.30 0.67
N MET A 56 -3.92 -0.44 -0.60
CA MET A 56 -2.98 -0.47 -1.72
C MET A 56 -2.13 0.80 -1.79
N GLY A 57 -2.76 1.98 -1.72
CA GLY A 57 -2.05 3.26 -1.82
C GLY A 57 -1.10 3.49 -0.65
N PHE A 58 -1.59 3.27 0.58
CA PHE A 58 -0.77 3.47 1.78
C PHE A 58 0.31 2.39 1.93
N GLY A 59 0.02 1.14 1.54
CA GLY A 59 0.99 0.05 1.53
C GLY A 59 2.16 0.34 0.60
N LEU A 60 1.90 0.80 -0.63
CA LEU A 60 2.95 1.23 -1.56
C LEU A 60 3.77 2.39 -0.99
N PHE A 61 3.13 3.36 -0.34
CA PHE A 61 3.81 4.49 0.29
C PHE A 61 4.74 4.06 1.45
N LEU A 62 4.33 3.08 2.25
CA LEU A 62 5.15 2.55 3.35
C LEU A 62 6.32 1.71 2.84
N MET A 63 6.12 0.99 1.74
CA MET A 63 7.16 0.16 1.13
C MET A 63 8.21 0.96 0.36
N ASP A 64 7.84 2.11 -0.21
CA ASP A 64 8.76 2.95 -0.98
C ASP A 64 9.63 3.79 -0.05
N SER A 65 10.86 3.34 0.18
CA SER A 65 11.87 4.02 0.99
C SER A 65 13.23 4.04 0.31
N GLU A 66 14.22 4.69 0.94
CA GLU A 66 15.60 4.65 0.42
C GLU A 66 16.18 3.23 0.39
N ILE A 67 15.72 2.37 1.29
CA ILE A 67 16.18 0.98 1.44
C ILE A 67 15.42 0.06 0.47
N CYS A 68 14.13 0.30 0.24
CA CYS A 68 13.27 -0.55 -0.58
C CYS A 68 12.57 0.25 -1.68
N ASN A 69 12.74 -0.18 -2.93
CA ASN A 69 12.15 0.50 -4.07
C ASN A 69 11.05 -0.37 -4.71
N ILE A 70 9.84 0.17 -4.78
CA ILE A 70 8.67 -0.53 -5.33
C ILE A 70 8.85 -0.93 -6.80
N ASN A 71 9.57 -0.14 -7.62
CA ASN A 71 9.83 -0.49 -9.02
C ASN A 71 10.77 -1.70 -9.14
N ARG A 72 11.69 -1.88 -8.18
CA ARG A 72 12.55 -3.09 -8.14
C ARG A 72 11.73 -4.32 -7.72
N LEU A 73 10.73 -4.15 -6.87
CA LEU A 73 9.81 -5.23 -6.49
C LEU A 73 8.89 -5.63 -7.64
N ASP A 74 8.46 -4.67 -8.45
CA ASP A 74 7.70 -4.92 -9.69
C ASP A 74 8.53 -5.69 -10.73
N GLN A 75 9.81 -5.31 -10.92
CA GLN A 75 10.74 -6.07 -11.77
C GLN A 75 10.93 -7.53 -11.30
N LYS A 76 10.91 -7.75 -9.98
CA LYS A 76 10.95 -9.09 -9.38
C LYS A 76 9.60 -9.81 -9.40
N LYS A 77 8.55 -9.20 -9.98
CA LYS A 77 7.16 -9.68 -10.00
C LYS A 77 6.58 -9.95 -8.61
N LYS A 78 7.13 -9.31 -7.56
CA LYS A 78 6.60 -9.41 -6.20
C LYS A 78 5.34 -8.58 -6.02
N ILE A 79 5.21 -7.47 -6.75
CA ILE A 79 4.00 -6.67 -6.85
C ILE A 79 3.70 -6.42 -8.32
N ARG A 80 2.44 -6.07 -8.64
CA ARG A 80 2.01 -5.75 -10.01
C ARG A 80 1.48 -4.33 -10.08
N LEU A 81 2.38 -3.36 -10.31
CA LEU A 81 2.03 -1.94 -10.35
C LEU A 81 1.07 -1.61 -11.50
N ASP A 82 1.14 -2.36 -12.60
CA ASP A 82 0.26 -2.21 -13.76
C ASP A 82 -1.22 -2.46 -13.43
N ARG A 83 -1.50 -3.30 -12.44
CA ARG A 83 -2.88 -3.62 -12.01
C ARG A 83 -3.37 -2.58 -11.03
N ILE A 84 -2.51 -2.14 -10.13
CA ILE A 84 -2.81 -1.08 -9.16
C ILE A 84 -3.10 0.24 -9.88
N ASP A 85 -2.30 0.60 -10.89
CA ASP A 85 -2.52 1.80 -11.71
C ASP A 85 -3.89 1.78 -12.40
N ARG A 86 -4.29 0.62 -12.96
CA ARG A 86 -5.63 0.45 -13.54
C ARG A 86 -6.74 0.63 -12.51
N ILE A 87 -6.55 0.12 -11.30
CA ILE A 87 -7.53 0.26 -10.21
C ILE A 87 -7.67 1.73 -9.80
N PHE A 88 -6.55 2.44 -9.64
CA PHE A 88 -6.55 3.86 -9.24
C PHE A 88 -7.13 4.77 -10.32
N LYS A 89 -6.86 4.52 -11.60
CA LYS A 89 -7.50 5.27 -12.70
C LYS A 89 -9.02 5.06 -12.77
N ASN A 90 -9.50 3.87 -12.42
CA ASN A 90 -10.93 3.59 -12.39
C ASN A 90 -11.63 4.15 -11.15
N LEU A 91 -10.89 4.36 -10.05
CA LEU A 91 -11.41 4.87 -8.78
C LEU A 91 -10.40 5.84 -8.15
N GLU A 92 -10.37 7.06 -8.69
CA GLU A 92 -9.37 8.08 -8.36
C GLU A 92 -9.53 8.66 -6.94
N VAL A 93 -10.77 8.68 -6.43
CA VAL A 93 -11.08 9.28 -5.12
C VAL A 93 -11.95 8.33 -4.31
N VAL A 94 -11.56 8.11 -3.06
CA VAL A 94 -12.31 7.34 -2.06
C VAL A 94 -12.40 8.12 -0.74
N PRO A 95 -13.48 7.94 0.05
CA PRO A 95 -13.65 8.58 1.36
C PRO A 95 -12.65 8.10 2.41
#